data_AF-A0A2N1JFS9-F1
#
_entry.id   AF-A0A2N1JFS9-F1
#
_cell.length_a   1.000
_cell.length_b   1.000
_cell.length_c   1.000
_cell.angle_alpha   90.00
_cell.angle_beta   90.00
_cell.angle_gamma   90.00
#
_symmetry.space_group_name_H-M   'P 1'
#
loop_
_entity.id
_entity.type
_entity.pdbx_description
1 polymer ?
#
loop_
_entity_poly.entity_id
_entity_poly.type
_entity_poly.pdbx_seq_one_letter_code
_entity_poly.pdbx_strand_id
1 'polypeptide(L)'
;MTSPMEMDKLLHVAQSCAPPEAIQLIVQVTEDPHTHTFAKLAEAPTIQKLALTPEGAPYVQLLRLYTTGTWADYLSMAHQLPSLSAAQVAKLRQLTILSLAYQERSLSYATMS
;
A
#
# COMPACT_ATOMS: atom_id res chain seq x y z
N MET A 1 -15.48 0.80 2.01
CA MET A 1 -15.21 1.89 2.98
C MET A 1 -14.63 1.21 4.21
N THR A 2 -13.31 1.21 4.37
CA THR A 2 -12.69 0.70 5.60
C THR A 2 -13.08 1.59 6.75
N SER A 3 -13.77 1.04 7.75
CA SER A 3 -14.19 1.77 8.92
C SER A 3 -12.96 2.32 9.67
N PRO A 4 -13.00 3.56 10.19
CA PRO A 4 -11.87 4.14 10.93
C PRO A 4 -11.43 3.29 12.13
N MET A 5 -12.36 2.49 12.69
CA MET A 5 -12.11 1.56 13.80
C MET A 5 -11.25 0.35 13.40
N GLU A 6 -11.40 -0.18 12.19
CA GLU A 6 -10.58 -1.30 11.71
C GLU A 6 -9.16 -0.87 11.42
N MET A 7 -8.96 0.34 10.89
CA MET A 7 -7.62 0.87 10.64
C MET A 7 -6.86 1.14 11.94
N ASP A 8 -7.52 1.73 12.95
CA ASP A 8 -6.89 1.98 14.25
C ASP A 8 -6.45 0.67 14.92
N LYS A 9 -7.31 -0.36 14.83
CA LYS A 9 -6.97 -1.71 15.29
C LYS A 9 -5.76 -2.27 14.54
N LEU A 10 -5.70 -2.14 13.21
CA LEU A 10 -4.57 -2.61 12.41
C LEU A 10 -3.27 -1.88 12.77
N LEU A 11 -3.33 -0.56 13.02
CA LEU A 11 -2.18 0.23 13.48
C LEU A 11 -1.71 -0.21 14.87
N HIS A 12 -2.63 -0.44 15.80
CA HIS A 12 -2.31 -0.88 17.15
C HIS A 12 -1.66 -2.26 17.16
N VAL A 13 -2.19 -3.18 16.35
CA VAL A 13 -1.61 -4.52 16.15
C VAL A 13 -0.24 -4.39 15.49
N ALA A 14 -0.12 -3.60 14.41
CA ALA A 14 1.16 -3.38 13.75
C ALA A 14 2.22 -2.82 14.71
N GLN A 15 1.87 -1.89 15.60
CA GLN A 15 2.80 -1.34 16.61
C GLN A 15 3.33 -2.38 17.61
N SER A 16 2.57 -3.44 17.88
CA SER A 16 2.91 -4.49 18.84
C SER A 16 3.41 -5.78 18.18
N CYS A 17 3.34 -5.89 16.85
CA CYS A 17 3.70 -7.08 16.10
C CYS A 17 5.19 -7.17 15.77
N ALA A 18 5.69 -8.40 15.67
CA ALA A 18 7.04 -8.69 15.20
C ALA A 18 7.17 -8.49 13.67
N PRO A 19 8.39 -8.39 13.12
CA PRO A 19 8.62 -8.27 11.68
C PRO A 19 7.85 -9.30 10.80
N PRO A 20 7.80 -10.61 11.13
CA PRO A 20 7.06 -11.57 10.31
C PRO A 20 5.54 -11.35 10.35
N GLU A 21 4.98 -10.92 11.48
CA GLU A 21 3.57 -10.57 11.58
C GLU A 21 3.23 -9.31 10.78
N ALA A 22 4.14 -8.34 10.72
CA ALA A 22 3.97 -7.17 9.86
C ALA A 22 3.90 -7.55 8.37
N ILE A 23 4.69 -8.52 7.91
CA ILE A 23 4.59 -9.05 6.54
C ILE A 23 3.22 -9.70 6.33
N GLN A 24 2.77 -10.55 7.27
CA GLN A 24 1.46 -11.20 7.21
C GLN A 24 0.32 -10.16 7.13
N LEU A 25 0.42 -9.09 7.93
CA LEU A 25 -0.53 -7.98 7.87
C LEU A 25 -0.54 -7.33 6.49
N ILE A 26 0.64 -7.00 5.92
CA ILE A 26 0.75 -6.43 4.56
C ILE A 26 0.05 -7.33 3.54
N VAL A 27 0.31 -8.63 3.58
CA VAL A 27 -0.34 -9.60 2.68
C VAL A 27 -1.85 -9.59 2.89
N GLN A 28 -2.34 -9.70 4.13
CA GLN A 28 -3.76 -9.66 4.41
C GLN A 28 -4.43 -8.36 3.93
N VAL A 29 -3.84 -7.20 4.17
CA VAL A 29 -4.46 -5.92 3.76
C VAL A 29 -4.38 -5.68 2.25
N THR A 30 -3.38 -6.25 1.57
CA THR A 30 -3.24 -6.14 0.11
C THR A 30 -4.14 -7.13 -0.62
N GLU A 31 -4.46 -8.28 0.00
CA GLU A 31 -5.46 -9.23 -0.48
C GLU A 31 -6.89 -8.80 -0.18
N ASP A 32 -7.13 -8.14 0.96
CA ASP A 32 -8.45 -7.65 1.32
C ASP A 32 -8.90 -6.55 0.35
N PRO A 33 -10.01 -6.71 -0.38
CA PRO A 33 -10.48 -5.72 -1.35
C PRO A 33 -11.07 -4.46 -0.71
N HIS A 34 -11.41 -4.45 0.58
CA HIS A 34 -12.04 -3.30 1.26
C HIS A 34 -11.04 -2.25 1.78
N THR A 35 -9.77 -2.62 1.92
CA THR A 35 -8.72 -1.77 2.51
C THR A 35 -7.93 -1.00 1.46
N HIS A 36 -8.12 0.33 1.38
CA HIS A 36 -7.43 1.16 0.38
C HIS A 36 -6.39 2.12 0.98
N THR A 37 -6.29 2.18 2.31
CA THR A 37 -5.52 3.19 3.01
C THR A 37 -4.22 2.59 3.54
N PHE A 38 -3.26 2.41 2.64
CA PHE A 38 -1.95 1.83 2.99
C PHE A 38 -0.97 2.87 3.57
N ALA A 39 -1.26 4.17 3.41
CA ALA A 39 -0.37 5.26 3.78
C ALA A 39 -0.05 5.26 5.28
N LYS A 40 -1.10 5.22 6.11
CA LYS A 40 -0.95 5.13 7.57
C LYS A 40 -0.17 3.90 8.03
N LEU A 41 -0.36 2.77 7.33
CA LEU A 41 0.34 1.52 7.61
C LEU A 41 1.82 1.65 7.24
N ALA A 42 2.14 2.24 6.10
CA ALA A 42 3.52 2.50 5.66
C ALA A 42 4.28 3.45 6.59
N GLU A 43 3.58 4.41 7.19
CA GLU A 43 4.14 5.34 8.18
C GLU A 43 4.38 4.70 9.56
N ALA A 44 3.79 3.52 9.82
CA ALA A 44 3.93 2.86 11.11
C ALA A 44 5.41 2.46 11.38
N PRO A 45 5.90 2.65 12.61
CA PRO A 45 7.31 2.40 12.95
C PRO A 45 7.71 0.94 12.75
N THR A 46 6.77 0.01 12.89
CA THR A 46 7.01 -1.43 12.64
C THR A 46 7.28 -1.72 11.17
N ILE A 47 6.59 -1.04 10.25
CA ILE A 47 6.81 -1.20 8.81
C ILE A 47 8.17 -0.57 8.43
N GLN A 48 8.54 0.55 9.04
CA GLN A 48 9.89 1.11 8.85
C GLN A 48 10.97 0.15 9.36
N LYS A 49 10.78 -0.46 10.53
CA LYS A 49 11.67 -1.53 11.05
C LYS A 49 11.74 -2.73 10.11
N LEU A 50 10.61 -3.12 9.52
CA LEU A 50 10.53 -4.21 8.56
C LEU A 50 11.34 -3.90 7.30
N ALA A 51 11.38 -2.63 6.86
CA ALA A 51 12.18 -2.21 5.71
C ALA A 51 13.70 -2.37 5.93
N LEU A 52 14.16 -2.37 7.19
CA LEU A 52 15.56 -2.66 7.54
C LEU A 52 15.92 -4.15 7.41
N THR A 53 14.92 -5.03 7.32
CA THR A 53 15.14 -6.47 7.14
C THR A 53 15.11 -6.84 5.65
N PRO A 54 16.01 -7.72 5.17
CA PRO A 54 16.07 -8.10 3.76
C PRO A 54 14.81 -8.85 3.30
N GLU A 55 14.17 -9.60 4.20
CA GLU A 55 12.93 -10.33 3.93
C GLU A 55 11.72 -9.39 3.81
N GLY A 56 11.71 -8.31 4.60
CA GLY A 56 10.61 -7.35 4.66
C GLY A 56 10.73 -6.18 3.68
N ALA A 57 11.95 -5.77 3.31
CA ALA A 57 12.23 -4.69 2.38
C ALA A 57 11.37 -4.73 1.08
N PRO A 58 11.27 -5.86 0.35
CA PRO A 58 10.46 -5.92 -0.86
C PRO A 58 8.96 -5.69 -0.59
N TYR A 59 8.44 -6.16 0.54
CA TYR A 59 7.03 -5.94 0.94
C TYR A 59 6.74 -4.50 1.34
N VAL A 60 7.69 -3.83 2.01
CA VAL A 60 7.53 -2.42 2.38
C VAL A 60 7.62 -1.53 1.14
N GLN A 61 8.50 -1.85 0.20
CA GLN A 61 8.61 -1.13 -1.06
C GLN A 61 7.32 -1.28 -1.89
N LEU A 62 6.75 -2.48 -1.91
CA LEU A 62 5.43 -2.73 -2.47
C LEU A 62 4.37 -1.86 -1.79
N LEU A 63 4.31 -1.84 -0.46
CA LEU A 63 3.34 -1.02 0.29
C LEU A 63 3.48 0.47 -0.07
N ARG A 64 4.70 0.97 -0.23
CA ARG A 64 4.98 2.36 -0.65
C ARG A 64 4.50 2.65 -2.08
N LEU A 65 4.60 1.68 -2.98
CA LEU A 65 3.99 1.73 -4.31
C LEU A 65 2.47 1.86 -4.24
N TYR A 66 1.80 1.16 -3.31
CA TYR A 66 0.35 1.29 -3.13
C TYR A 66 -0.10 2.66 -2.62
N THR A 67 0.79 3.42 -1.97
CA THR A 67 0.46 4.72 -1.36
C THR A 67 0.80 5.91 -2.23
N THR A 68 1.90 5.81 -2.97
CA THR A 68 2.49 6.94 -3.72
C THR A 68 2.86 6.59 -5.15
N GLY A 69 2.86 5.30 -5.50
CA GLY A 69 3.32 4.80 -6.79
C GLY A 69 2.19 4.52 -7.79
N THR A 70 2.61 4.13 -8.99
CA THR A 70 1.72 3.70 -10.08
C THR A 70 2.07 2.29 -10.52
N TRP A 71 1.15 1.64 -11.24
CA TRP A 71 1.41 0.34 -11.89
C TRP A 71 2.69 0.32 -12.73
N ALA A 72 3.07 1.45 -13.35
CA ALA A 72 4.30 1.56 -14.14
C ALA A 72 5.58 1.52 -13.27
N ASP A 73 5.52 2.08 -12.07
CA ASP A 73 6.64 2.06 -11.11
C ASP A 73 6.86 0.63 -10.59
N TYR A 74 5.77 -0.12 -10.34
CA TYR A 74 5.84 -1.56 -10.07
C TYR A 74 6.51 -2.35 -11.19
N LEU A 75 6.14 -2.09 -12.46
CA LEU A 75 6.77 -2.77 -13.61
C LEU A 75 8.27 -2.49 -13.69
N SER A 76 8.70 -1.27 -13.37
CA SER A 76 10.12 -0.90 -13.34
C SER A 76 10.88 -1.57 -12.21
N MET A 77 10.21 -1.78 -11.06
CA MET A 77 10.75 -2.46 -9.89
C MET A 77 10.46 -3.97 -9.85
N ALA A 78 9.85 -4.54 -10.88
CA ALA A 78 9.40 -5.94 -10.88
C ALA A 78 10.54 -6.96 -10.65
N HIS A 79 11.78 -6.58 -10.97
CA HIS A 79 12.99 -7.36 -10.67
C HIS A 79 13.30 -7.45 -9.17
N GLN A 80 12.92 -6.45 -8.37
CA GLN A 80 13.25 -6.34 -6.94
C GLN A 80 12.07 -6.67 -6.02
N LEU A 81 10.87 -6.84 -6.59
CA LEU A 81 9.64 -7.05 -5.84
C LEU A 81 9.21 -8.52 -5.87
N PRO A 82 8.50 -9.00 -4.84
CA PRO A 82 8.00 -10.36 -4.82
C PRO A 82 6.84 -10.51 -5.82
N SER A 83 6.63 -11.72 -6.33
CA SER A 83 5.54 -12.00 -7.25
C SER A 83 4.19 -11.68 -6.60
N LEU A 84 3.47 -10.72 -7.16
CA LEU A 84 2.14 -10.35 -6.70
C LEU A 84 1.08 -11.38 -7.10
N SER A 85 0.13 -11.61 -6.20
CA SER A 85 -1.10 -12.35 -6.52
C SER A 85 -2.03 -11.53 -7.41
N ALA A 86 -2.94 -12.19 -8.14
CA ALA A 86 -3.89 -11.53 -9.04
C ALA A 86 -4.76 -10.49 -8.33
N ALA A 87 -5.13 -10.74 -7.06
CA ALA A 87 -5.88 -9.80 -6.23
C ALA A 87 -5.07 -8.51 -5.95
N GLN A 88 -3.80 -8.66 -5.59
CA GLN A 88 -2.89 -7.55 -5.31
C GLN A 88 -2.67 -6.71 -6.58
N VAL A 89 -2.43 -7.36 -7.73
CA VAL A 89 -2.29 -6.69 -9.03
C VAL A 89 -3.53 -5.86 -9.38
N ALA A 90 -4.72 -6.45 -9.24
CA ALA A 90 -5.97 -5.74 -9.49
C ALA A 90 -6.09 -4.50 -8.59
N LYS A 91 -5.72 -4.64 -7.32
CA LYS A 91 -5.76 -3.55 -6.35
C LYS A 91 -4.78 -2.42 -6.66
N LEU A 92 -3.55 -2.74 -7.07
CA LEU A 92 -2.55 -1.74 -7.42
C LEU A 92 -3.00 -0.93 -8.65
N ARG A 93 -3.58 -1.62 -9.64
CA ARG A 93 -4.18 -0.99 -10.81
C ARG A 93 -5.35 -0.09 -10.44
N GLN A 94 -6.26 -0.56 -9.59
CA GLN A 94 -7.40 0.24 -9.12
C GLN A 94 -6.93 1.51 -8.39
N LEU A 95 -5.98 1.40 -7.47
CA LEU A 95 -5.42 2.57 -6.77
C LEU A 95 -4.69 3.53 -7.71
N THR A 96 -3.93 3.00 -8.68
CA THR A 96 -3.30 3.81 -9.72
C THR A 96 -4.34 4.59 -10.51
N ILE A 97 -5.41 3.93 -10.96
CA ILE A 97 -6.51 4.57 -11.70
C ILE A 97 -7.21 5.60 -10.83
N LEU A 98 -7.49 5.31 -9.56
CA LEU A 98 -8.12 6.25 -8.64
C LEU A 98 -7.24 7.47 -8.38
N SER A 99 -5.94 7.28 -8.19
CA SER A 99 -4.96 8.35 -7.99
C SER A 99 -4.84 9.24 -9.22
N LEU A 100 -4.70 8.63 -10.41
CA LEU A 100 -4.69 9.33 -11.70
C LEU A 100 -6.02 10.07 -11.95
N ALA A 101 -7.16 9.42 -11.73
CA ALA A 101 -8.48 10.04 -11.90
C ALA A 101 -8.71 11.19 -10.91
N TYR A 102 -8.20 11.09 -9.68
CA TYR A 102 -8.23 12.18 -8.71
C TYR A 102 -7.38 13.36 -9.17
N GLN A 103 -6.17 13.09 -9.68
CA GLN A 103 -5.28 14.11 -10.21
C GLN A 103 -5.87 14.80 -11.45
N GLU A 104 -6.47 14.04 -12.37
CA GLU A 104 -7.10 14.53 -13.60
C GLU A 104 -8.35 15.37 -13.26
N ARG A 105 -9.22 14.91 -12.36
CA ARG A 105 -10.36 15.71 -11.85
C ARG A 105 -9.90 17.01 -11.19
N SER A 106 -8.82 16.99 -10.42
CA SER A 106 -8.32 18.20 -9.77
C SER A 106 -7.83 19.26 -10.77
N LEU A 107 -7.33 18.82 -11.93
CA LEU A 107 -6.92 19.67 -13.04
C LEU A 107 -8.10 20.22 -13.84
N SER A 108 -9.18 19.45 -14.01
CA SER A 108 -10.37 19.92 -14.73
C SER A 108 -11.07 21.09 -14.02
N TYR A 109 -11.01 21.16 -12.68
CA TYR A 109 -11.56 22.30 -11.93
C TYR A 109 -10.62 23.52 -11.90
N ALA A 110 -9.30 23.32 -11.98
CA ALA A 110 -8.32 24.41 -11.98
C ALA A 110 -8.23 25.16 -13.33
N THR A 111 -8.74 24.59 -14.41
CA THR A 111 -8.70 25.20 -15.76
C THR A 111 -9.98 25.99 -16.10
N MET A 112 -10.87 26.22 -15.11
CA MET A 112 -12.06 27.06 -15.25
C MET A 112 -12.10 28.22 -14.23
N SER A 113 -10.94 28.84 -13.96
CA SER A 113 -10.88 30.16 -13.31
C SER A 113 -10.26 31.19 -14.24
#